data_AF-A0A6M8VX95-F1
#
_entry.id   AF-A0A6M8VX95-F1
#
_cell.length_a   1.000
_cell.length_b   1.000
_cell.length_c   1.000
_cell.angle_alpha   90.00
_cell.angle_beta   90.00
_cell.angle_gamma   90.00
#
_symmetry.space_group_name_H-M   'P 1'
#
loop_
_entity.id
_entity.type
_entity.pdbx_description
1 polymer ?
#
loop_
_entity_poly.entity_id
_entity_poly.type
_entity_poly.pdbx_seq_one_letter_code
_entity_poly.pdbx_strand_id
1 'polypeptide(L)'
;MLPVLVAALTIGVVLFAGVSVILRLTGSGGTGGAGAPGAGGEETGVPNVLWMALAGVTIAGIVGYFVVGAAARGRARRVWETREDDERGHAALVQLLTVTTIVRGAIAEGFGLFAGVLILMHGELWPLAVTGVSVLLMAALLPVRPRFRAMQEAATGERTLV
;
A
#
# COMPACT_ATOMS: atom_id res chain seq x y z
N MET A 1 2.22 10.96 -16.65
CA MET A 1 2.38 9.81 -15.72
C MET A 1 3.53 10.00 -14.75
N LEU A 2 4.71 10.41 -15.20
CA LEU A 2 5.86 10.69 -14.34
C LEU A 2 5.59 11.65 -13.15
N PRO A 3 4.82 12.76 -13.31
CA PRO A 3 4.53 13.65 -12.18
C PRO A 3 3.68 13.00 -11.08
N VAL A 4 2.76 12.10 -11.46
CA VAL A 4 1.87 11.39 -10.52
C VAL A 4 2.65 10.35 -9.74
N LEU A 5 3.57 9.64 -10.40
CA LEU A 5 4.48 8.70 -9.76
C LEU A 5 5.41 9.41 -8.76
N VAL A 6 6.01 10.53 -9.18
CA VAL A 6 6.87 11.34 -8.31
C VAL A 6 6.07 11.85 -7.11
N ALA A 7 4.88 12.42 -7.33
CA ALA A 7 4.04 12.90 -6.23
C ALA A 7 3.67 11.78 -5.23
N ALA A 8 3.29 10.60 -5.72
CA ALA A 8 2.97 9.46 -4.86
C ALA A 8 4.18 8.97 -4.05
N LEU A 9 5.36 8.90 -4.70
CA LEU A 9 6.62 8.55 -4.03
C LEU A 9 6.98 9.58 -2.95
N THR A 10 6.92 10.87 -3.28
CA THR A 10 7.24 11.95 -2.35
C THR A 10 6.30 11.96 -1.16
N ILE A 11 4.99 11.79 -1.37
CA ILE A 11 4.00 11.69 -0.29
C ILE A 11 4.29 10.48 0.60
N GLY A 12 4.61 9.32 0.02
CA GLY A 12 4.98 8.12 0.76
C GLY A 12 6.23 8.32 1.62
N VAL A 13 7.29 8.90 1.06
CA VAL A 13 8.54 9.20 1.77
C VAL A 13 8.30 10.22 2.89
N VAL A 14 7.52 11.27 2.64
CA VAL A 14 7.21 12.30 3.64
C VAL A 14 6.36 11.74 4.78
N LEU A 15 5.33 10.93 4.48
CA LEU A 15 4.53 10.26 5.51
C LEU A 15 5.38 9.30 6.33
N PHE A 16 6.21 8.48 5.67
CA PHE A 16 7.11 7.56 6.36
C PHE A 16 8.08 8.31 7.26
N ALA A 17 8.77 9.33 6.75
CA ALA A 17 9.68 10.16 7.52
C ALA A 17 8.98 10.86 8.70
N GLY A 18 7.77 11.38 8.47
CA GLY A 18 6.95 12.00 9.51
C GLY A 18 6.61 11.02 10.63
N VAL A 19 6.16 9.80 10.29
CA VAL A 19 5.91 8.73 11.26
C VAL A 19 7.20 8.37 12.00
N SER A 20 8.33 8.18 11.31
CA SER A 20 9.61 7.89 11.96
C SER A 20 10.06 8.98 12.93
N VAL A 21 9.87 10.26 12.58
CA VAL A 21 10.18 11.39 13.46
C VAL A 21 9.26 11.39 14.68
N ILE A 22 7.95 11.20 14.49
CA ILE A 22 6.99 11.11 15.60
C ILE A 22 7.37 9.96 16.53
N LEU A 23 7.65 8.78 15.98
CA LEU A 23 8.05 7.61 16.77
C LEU A 23 9.34 7.86 17.57
N ARG A 24 10.31 8.60 17.00
CA ARG A 24 11.52 9.01 17.72
C ARG A 24 11.22 10.00 18.85
N LEU A 25 10.32 10.96 18.62
CA LEU A 25 9.94 11.98 19.61
C LEU A 25 9.04 11.42 20.72
N THR A 26 8.20 10.43 20.44
CA THR A 26 7.34 9.77 21.44
C THR A 26 8.04 8.61 22.14
N GLY A 27 9.05 8.00 21.52
CA GLY A 27 9.89 6.94 22.10
C GLY A 27 11.02 7.46 22.99
N SER A 28 11.33 8.77 22.97
CA SER A 28 12.39 9.37 23.78
C SER A 28 12.01 9.66 25.24
N GLY A 29 10.99 8.98 25.77
CA GLY A 29 10.65 8.99 27.20
C GLY A 29 11.53 8.07 28.07
N GLY A 30 12.34 7.20 27.46
CA GLY A 30 13.30 6.34 28.16
C GLY A 30 14.73 6.91 28.05
N THR A 31 15.25 7.37 29.17
CA THR A 31 16.63 7.86 29.33
C THR A 31 17.67 6.76 29.11
N GLY A 32 18.65 7.05 28.24
CA GLY A 32 20.07 6.80 28.53
C GLY A 32 20.69 5.47 28.12
N GLY A 33 21.84 5.57 27.45
CA GLY A 33 22.96 4.67 27.70
C GLY A 33 23.38 3.79 26.53
N ALA A 34 24.51 4.13 25.92
CA ALA A 34 25.41 3.12 25.41
C ALA A 34 25.87 2.26 26.61
N GLY A 35 25.29 1.06 26.78
CA GLY A 35 25.57 0.16 27.90
C GLY A 35 25.59 -1.29 27.43
N ALA A 36 26.62 -2.02 27.87
CA ALA A 36 26.98 -3.39 27.51
C ALA A 36 25.87 -4.44 27.69
N PRO A 37 25.96 -5.62 27.02
CA PRO A 37 24.93 -6.65 27.08
C PRO A 37 25.02 -7.39 28.42
N GLY A 38 24.10 -7.12 29.33
CA GLY A 38 24.04 -7.84 30.60
C GLY A 38 22.83 -7.45 31.45
N ALA A 39 21.90 -8.39 31.58
CA ALA A 39 20.99 -8.55 32.71
C ALA A 39 20.12 -7.35 33.12
N GLY A 40 18.92 -7.27 32.53
CA GLY A 40 17.80 -6.51 33.07
C GLY A 40 16.54 -6.94 32.32
N GLY A 41 15.58 -7.55 33.02
CA GLY A 41 14.27 -7.85 32.45
C GLY A 41 13.49 -6.55 32.25
N GLU A 42 13.84 -5.80 31.21
CA GLU A 42 12.99 -4.74 30.69
C GLU A 42 12.02 -5.36 29.71
N GLU A 43 10.74 -5.05 29.85
CA GLU A 43 9.70 -5.44 28.91
C GLU A 43 10.12 -4.96 27.51
N THR A 44 10.67 -5.88 26.71
CA THR A 44 10.95 -5.71 25.28
C THR A 44 9.63 -5.70 24.49
N GLY A 45 8.64 -4.98 25.00
CA GLY A 45 7.37 -4.74 24.35
C GLY A 45 7.53 -3.54 23.43
N VAL A 46 7.23 -3.72 22.15
CA VAL A 46 6.94 -2.62 21.23
C VAL A 46 6.00 -1.62 21.95
N PRO A 47 6.34 -0.32 22.07
CA PRO A 47 5.51 0.64 22.78
C PRO A 47 4.07 0.62 22.27
N ASN A 48 3.06 0.69 23.15
CA ASN A 48 1.64 0.65 22.76
C ASN A 48 1.29 1.66 21.65
N VAL A 49 1.96 2.82 21.63
CA VAL A 49 1.83 3.83 20.58
C VAL A 49 2.28 3.31 19.21
N LEU A 50 3.35 2.53 19.16
CA LEU A 50 3.89 1.94 17.92
C LEU A 50 2.97 0.82 17.41
N TRP A 51 2.35 0.05 18.31
CA TRP A 51 1.27 -0.88 17.94
C TRP A 51 0.03 -0.18 17.40
N MET A 52 -0.38 0.94 18.03
CA MET A 52 -1.51 1.74 17.53
C MET A 52 -1.21 2.37 16.17
N ALA A 53 0.01 2.88 15.98
CA ALA A 53 0.46 3.43 14.70
C ALA A 53 0.51 2.35 13.62
N LEU A 54 1.06 1.18 13.92
CA LEU A 54 1.07 0.02 13.02
C LEU A 54 -0.36 -0.38 12.65
N ALA A 55 -1.23 -0.59 13.65
CA ALA A 55 -2.63 -0.94 13.41
C ALA A 55 -3.34 0.10 12.53
N GLY A 56 -3.14 1.39 12.82
CA GLY A 56 -3.70 2.48 12.03
C GLY A 56 -3.22 2.49 10.58
N VAL A 57 -1.91 2.39 10.35
CA VAL A 57 -1.33 2.36 9.00
C VAL A 57 -1.75 1.09 8.25
N THR A 58 -1.79 -0.06 8.91
CA THR A 58 -2.25 -1.32 8.32
C THR A 58 -3.71 -1.24 7.92
N ILE A 59 -4.60 -0.78 8.81
CA ILE A 59 -6.03 -0.62 8.51
C ILE A 59 -6.23 0.38 7.37
N ALA A 60 -5.59 1.55 7.44
CA ALA A 60 -5.69 2.57 6.41
C ALA A 60 -5.19 2.08 5.05
N GLY A 61 -4.07 1.33 5.02
CA GLY A 61 -3.56 0.74 3.80
C GLY A 61 -4.50 -0.33 3.24
N ILE A 62 -5.10 -1.18 4.08
CA ILE A 62 -6.00 -2.25 3.63
C ILE A 62 -7.24 -1.61 3.01
N VAL A 63 -7.85 -0.66 3.73
CA VAL A 63 -8.98 0.11 3.23
C VAL A 63 -8.62 0.81 1.92
N GLY A 64 -7.47 1.49 1.86
CA GLY A 64 -6.97 2.16 0.66
C GLY A 64 -6.81 1.21 -0.52
N TYR A 65 -6.23 0.02 -0.32
CA TYR A 65 -6.02 -0.99 -1.35
C TYR A 65 -7.32 -1.44 -2.02
N PHE A 66 -8.37 -1.64 -1.23
CA PHE A 66 -9.70 -2.04 -1.72
C PHE A 66 -10.48 -0.86 -2.31
N VAL A 67 -10.46 0.30 -1.65
CA VAL A 67 -11.13 1.53 -2.10
C VAL A 67 -10.60 1.97 -3.47
N VAL A 68 -9.29 1.95 -3.69
CA VAL A 68 -8.68 2.28 -4.99
C VAL A 68 -9.19 1.34 -6.09
N GLY A 69 -9.30 0.04 -5.80
CA GLY A 69 -9.84 -0.94 -6.76
C GLY A 69 -11.33 -0.77 -7.07
N ALA A 70 -12.13 -0.32 -6.10
CA ALA A 70 -13.55 -0.03 -6.29
C ALA A 70 -13.75 1.29 -7.04
N ALA A 71 -13.03 2.35 -6.65
CA ALA A 71 -13.08 3.65 -7.28
C ALA A 71 -12.64 3.60 -8.76
N ALA A 72 -11.63 2.78 -9.08
CA ALA A 72 -11.21 2.57 -10.47
C ALA A 72 -12.33 1.99 -11.34
N ARG A 73 -13.12 1.04 -10.83
CA ARG A 73 -14.28 0.49 -11.55
C ARG A 73 -15.37 1.52 -11.75
N GLY A 74 -15.68 2.33 -10.73
CA GLY A 74 -16.63 3.44 -10.87
C GLY A 74 -16.17 4.51 -11.87
N ARG A 75 -14.87 4.79 -11.93
CA ARG A 75 -14.27 5.74 -12.88
C ARG A 75 -14.23 5.18 -14.30
N ALA A 76 -14.05 3.88 -14.48
CA ALA A 76 -14.02 3.21 -15.78
C ALA A 76 -15.31 3.47 -16.57
N ARG A 77 -16.47 3.39 -15.92
CA ARG A 77 -17.77 3.70 -16.52
C ARG A 77 -17.86 5.15 -17.00
N ARG A 78 -17.47 6.12 -16.16
CA ARG A 78 -17.48 7.54 -16.55
C ARG A 78 -16.56 7.81 -17.74
N VAL A 79 -15.36 7.24 -17.74
CA VAL A 79 -14.39 7.36 -18.83
C VAL A 79 -14.95 6.80 -20.14
N TRP A 80 -15.69 5.69 -20.05
CA TRP A 80 -16.34 5.08 -21.20
C TRP A 80 -17.53 5.88 -21.72
N GLU A 81 -18.35 6.45 -20.84
CA GLU A 81 -19.49 7.30 -21.21
C GLU A 81 -19.05 8.63 -21.84
N THR A 82 -17.89 9.17 -21.46
CA THR A 82 -17.35 10.43 -21.99
C THR A 82 -16.38 10.25 -23.16
N ARG A 83 -16.30 9.05 -23.76
CA ARG A 83 -15.34 8.77 -24.83
C ARG A 83 -15.78 9.45 -26.15
N GLU A 84 -14.82 10.00 -26.87
CA GLU A 84 -15.03 10.53 -28.23
C GLU A 84 -15.12 9.39 -29.26
N ASP A 85 -14.35 8.33 -29.04
CA ASP A 85 -14.22 7.17 -29.90
C ASP A 85 -13.87 5.93 -29.07
N ASP A 86 -14.21 4.74 -29.59
CA ASP A 86 -13.99 3.47 -28.89
C ASP A 86 -12.50 3.16 -28.67
N GLU A 87 -11.64 3.56 -29.60
CA GLU A 87 -10.19 3.33 -29.52
C GLU A 87 -9.56 4.16 -28.38
N ARG A 88 -9.87 5.46 -28.30
CA ARG A 88 -9.47 6.28 -27.15
C ARG A 88 -10.11 5.84 -25.84
N GLY A 89 -11.36 5.35 -25.88
CA GLY A 89 -12.02 4.76 -24.71
C GLY A 89 -11.24 3.56 -24.15
N HIS A 90 -10.82 2.63 -25.01
CA HIS A 90 -10.01 1.50 -24.61
C HIS A 90 -8.62 1.90 -24.12
N ALA A 91 -7.95 2.85 -24.78
CA ALA A 91 -6.67 3.39 -24.32
C ALA A 91 -6.76 4.00 -22.92
N ALA A 92 -7.84 4.74 -22.64
CA ALA A 92 -8.09 5.33 -21.32
C ALA A 92 -8.35 4.27 -20.23
N LEU A 93 -9.05 3.18 -20.57
CA LEU A 93 -9.24 2.03 -19.65
C LEU A 93 -7.91 1.32 -19.33
N VAL A 94 -7.03 1.14 -20.30
CA VAL A 94 -5.68 0.58 -20.08
C VAL A 94 -4.86 1.49 -19.18
N GLN A 95 -4.92 2.81 -19.41
CA GLN A 95 -4.24 3.79 -18.57
C GLN A 95 -4.76 3.74 -17.13
N LEU A 96 -6.08 3.65 -16.95
CA LEU A 96 -6.71 3.55 -15.64
C LEU A 96 -6.31 2.27 -14.91
N LEU A 97 -6.27 1.13 -15.60
CA LEU A 97 -5.80 -0.14 -15.03
C LEU A 97 -4.34 -0.06 -14.60
N THR A 98 -3.49 0.57 -15.41
CA THR A 98 -2.07 0.78 -15.10
C THR A 98 -1.90 1.62 -13.85
N VAL A 99 -2.54 2.79 -13.78
CA VAL A 99 -2.48 3.68 -12.60
C VAL A 99 -2.98 2.96 -11.36
N THR A 100 -4.12 2.27 -11.45
CA THR A 100 -4.71 1.54 -10.32
C THR A 100 -3.78 0.42 -9.83
N THR A 101 -3.08 -0.25 -10.74
CA THR A 101 -2.13 -1.31 -10.41
C THR A 101 -0.89 -0.77 -9.74
N ILE A 102 -0.34 0.35 -10.22
CA ILE A 102 0.79 1.05 -9.59
C ILE A 102 0.43 1.48 -8.17
N VAL A 103 -0.72 2.15 -7.99
CA VAL A 103 -1.14 2.65 -6.67
C VAL A 103 -1.36 1.50 -5.69
N ARG A 104 -2.04 0.42 -6.11
CA ARG A 104 -2.25 -0.77 -5.27
C ARG A 104 -0.94 -1.50 -4.98
N GLY A 105 0.00 -1.51 -5.92
CA GLY A 105 1.35 -2.03 -5.73
C GLY A 105 2.12 -1.25 -4.68
N ALA A 106 2.12 0.08 -4.77
CA ALA A 106 2.77 0.95 -3.79
C ALA A 106 2.19 0.80 -2.38
N ILE A 107 0.87 0.65 -2.25
CA ILE A 107 0.23 0.36 -0.95
C ILE A 107 0.69 -0.99 -0.40
N ALA A 108 0.69 -2.04 -1.25
CA ALA A 108 1.16 -3.36 -0.83
C ALA A 108 2.63 -3.32 -0.41
N GLU A 109 3.49 -2.64 -1.18
CA GLU A 109 4.91 -2.45 -0.88
C GLU A 109 5.13 -1.75 0.46
N GLY A 110 4.32 -0.73 0.75
CA GLY A 110 4.35 -0.02 2.04
C GLY A 110 4.23 -0.95 3.25
N PHE A 111 3.39 -2.00 3.16
CA PHE A 111 3.29 -3.00 4.23
C PHE A 111 4.55 -3.84 4.40
N GLY A 112 5.13 -4.29 3.28
CA GLY A 112 6.34 -5.11 3.30
C GLY A 112 7.55 -4.32 3.84
N LEU A 113 7.68 -3.06 3.43
CA LEU A 113 8.73 -2.17 3.93
C LEU A 113 8.56 -1.88 5.42
N PHE A 114 7.34 -1.59 5.88
CA PHE A 114 7.09 -1.34 7.29
C PHE A 114 7.37 -2.57 8.16
N ALA A 115 6.97 -3.76 7.70
CA ALA A 115 7.31 -5.01 8.36
C ALA A 115 8.82 -5.24 8.44
N GLY A 116 9.56 -4.91 7.38
CA GLY A 116 11.02 -4.94 7.37
C GLY A 116 11.64 -4.03 8.44
N VAL A 117 11.11 -2.82 8.61
CA VAL A 117 11.56 -1.89 9.67
C VAL A 117 11.33 -2.49 11.06
N LEU A 118 10.19 -3.14 11.30
CA LEU A 118 9.91 -3.77 12.59
C LEU A 118 10.90 -4.90 12.90
N ILE A 119 11.22 -5.75 11.91
CA ILE A 119 12.22 -6.82 12.06
C ILE A 119 13.59 -6.23 12.41
N LEU A 120 14.00 -5.15 11.74
CA LEU A 120 15.27 -4.49 12.02
C LEU A 120 15.32 -3.84 13.41
N MET A 121 14.20 -3.32 13.89
CA MET A 121 14.14 -2.66 15.20
C MET A 121 14.06 -3.64 16.38
N HIS A 122 13.32 -4.73 16.25
CA HIS A 122 13.00 -5.62 17.38
C HIS A 122 13.58 -7.02 17.25
N GLY A 123 14.14 -7.39 16.08
CA GLY A 123 14.72 -8.71 15.83
C GLY A 123 13.71 -9.86 15.72
N GLU A 124 12.42 -9.58 15.94
CA GLU A 124 11.36 -10.56 15.86
C GLU A 124 11.05 -10.94 14.41
N LEU A 125 10.87 -12.24 14.13
CA LEU A 125 10.61 -12.75 12.78
C LEU A 125 9.12 -12.78 12.42
N TRP A 126 8.21 -12.62 13.37
CA TRP A 126 6.77 -12.68 13.07
C TRP A 126 6.30 -11.67 12.00
N PRO A 127 6.88 -10.44 11.86
CA PRO A 127 6.45 -9.49 10.82
C PRO A 127 6.76 -9.99 9.40
N LEU A 128 7.58 -11.04 9.22
CA LEU A 128 7.75 -11.70 7.91
C LEU A 128 6.41 -12.16 7.32
N ALA A 129 5.43 -12.52 8.16
CA ALA A 129 4.09 -12.86 7.69
C ALA A 129 3.44 -11.67 6.95
N VAL A 130 3.62 -10.45 7.43
CA VAL A 130 3.11 -9.22 6.79
C VAL A 130 3.81 -8.98 5.45
N THR A 131 5.13 -9.18 5.39
CA THR A 131 5.88 -9.13 4.13
C THR A 131 5.40 -10.19 3.14
N GLY A 132 5.13 -11.41 3.60
CA GLY A 132 4.56 -12.48 2.78
C GLY A 132 3.20 -12.11 2.22
N VAL A 133 2.31 -11.53 3.03
CA VAL A 133 1.01 -11.01 2.58
C VAL A 133 1.18 -9.89 1.55
N SER A 134 2.13 -8.97 1.74
CA SER A 134 2.44 -7.93 0.75
C SER A 134 2.84 -8.51 -0.61
N VAL A 135 3.72 -9.51 -0.62
CA VAL A 135 4.12 -10.22 -1.85
C VAL A 135 2.93 -10.91 -2.51
N LEU A 136 2.07 -11.57 -1.73
CA LEU A 136 0.84 -12.19 -2.25
C LEU A 136 -0.13 -11.15 -2.85
N LEU A 137 -0.27 -9.99 -2.20
CA LEU A 137 -1.10 -8.88 -2.71
C LEU A 137 -0.55 -8.31 -4.02
N MET A 138 0.78 -8.25 -4.18
CA MET A 138 1.41 -7.88 -5.45
C MET A 138 1.23 -8.96 -6.51
N ALA A 139 1.40 -10.23 -6.16
CA ALA A 139 1.18 -11.36 -7.07
C ALA A 139 -0.27 -11.38 -7.58
N ALA A 140 -1.24 -11.05 -6.71
CA ALA A 140 -2.65 -10.90 -7.09
C ALA A 140 -2.92 -9.74 -8.07
N LEU A 141 -1.97 -8.82 -8.28
CA LEU A 141 -2.06 -7.77 -9.29
C LEU A 141 -1.60 -8.23 -10.69
N LEU A 142 -0.81 -9.31 -10.79
CA LEU A 142 -0.27 -9.86 -12.04
C LEU A 142 -1.28 -10.44 -13.05
N PRO A 143 -2.45 -10.99 -12.68
CA PRO A 143 -3.43 -11.42 -13.69
C PRO A 143 -4.05 -10.19 -14.39
N VAL A 144 -3.33 -9.64 -15.37
CA VAL A 144 -3.71 -8.41 -16.07
C VAL A 144 -4.93 -8.64 -16.96
N ARG A 145 -4.98 -9.77 -17.70
CA ARG A 145 -6.07 -10.06 -18.65
C ARG A 145 -7.45 -10.17 -17.97
N PRO A 146 -7.64 -10.95 -16.89
CA PRO A 146 -8.94 -11.04 -16.21
C PRO A 146 -9.35 -9.70 -15.58
N ARG A 147 -8.38 -8.94 -15.05
CA ARG A 147 -8.66 -7.63 -14.46
C ARG A 147 -9.04 -6.58 -15.50
N PHE A 148 -8.43 -6.62 -16.67
CA PHE A 148 -8.80 -5.77 -17.78
C PHE A 148 -10.21 -6.08 -18.28
N ARG A 149 -10.55 -7.38 -18.44
CA ARG A 149 -11.93 -7.80 -18.76
C ARG A 149 -12.94 -7.31 -17.73
N ALA A 150 -12.69 -7.53 -16.44
CA ALA A 150 -13.59 -7.04 -15.38
C ALA A 150 -13.74 -5.51 -15.39
N MET A 151 -12.71 -4.77 -15.81
CA MET A 151 -12.77 -3.31 -15.95
C MET A 151 -13.53 -2.89 -17.22
N GLN A 152 -13.37 -3.62 -18.33
CA GLN A 152 -14.17 -3.44 -19.53
C GLN A 152 -15.64 -3.75 -19.27
N GLU A 153 -15.97 -4.90 -18.67
CA GLU A 153 -17.34 -5.27 -18.29
C GLU A 153 -17.98 -4.22 -17.38
N ALA A 154 -17.23 -3.69 -16.41
CA ALA A 154 -17.71 -2.62 -15.53
C ALA A 154 -17.93 -1.29 -16.27
N ALA A 155 -17.24 -1.07 -17.38
CA ALA A 155 -17.30 0.15 -18.17
C ALA A 155 -18.39 0.10 -19.27
N THR A 156 -18.48 -1.03 -19.97
CA THR A 156 -19.37 -1.25 -21.12
C THR A 156 -20.72 -1.83 -20.72
N GLY A 157 -20.79 -2.59 -19.63
CA GLY A 157 -21.96 -3.40 -19.26
C GLY A 157 -22.10 -4.69 -20.07
N GLU A 158 -21.24 -4.91 -21.07
CA GLU A 158 -21.24 -6.14 -21.87
C GLU A 158 -20.43 -7.22 -21.17
N ARG A 159 -21.10 -8.31 -20.75
CA ARG A 159 -20.39 -9.53 -20.35
C ARG A 159 -19.73 -10.13 -21.58
N THR A 160 -18.40 -10.03 -21.66
CA THR A 160 -17.64 -10.70 -22.71
C THR A 160 -17.57 -12.19 -22.37
N LEU A 161 -18.60 -12.94 -22.79
CA LEU A 161 -18.66 -14.39 -22.73
C LEU A 161 -17.59 -14.95 -23.66
N VAL A 162 -16.48 -15.44 -23.08
CA VAL A 162 -15.53 -16.34 -23.74
C VAL A 162 -15.45 -17.61 -22.91
#